data_AF-A0A9Q0QTE1-F1
#
_entry.id   AF-A0A9Q0QTE1-F1
#
_cell.length_a   1.000
_cell.length_b   1.000
_cell.length_c   1.000
_cell.angle_alpha   90.00
_cell.angle_beta   90.00
_cell.angle_gamma   90.00
#
_symmetry.space_group_name_H-M   'P 1'
#
loop_
_entity.id
_entity.type
_entity.pdbx_description
1 polymer ?
#
loop_
_entity_poly.entity_id
_entity_poly.type
_entity_poly.pdbx_seq_one_letter_code
_entity_poly.pdbx_strand_id
1 'polypeptide(L)'
;MLGSLNASPPLVSAAGITSFSDLIYMARGPVSNFPRASVKQTDTAALLYSSGTTGTSKGVVLTHRNFISAALMVTSDQDFAGEMHNIFLCFLPMFHIFGFSTITYSQLQRGNMIVTLAKFDIDKVLKAVEKYRVTYLYVVPPVMIILAKQSMLEKYDLSSLKTLASGAASLDKEIMVKCCKILPHAEIIQVLLDFYSKFQLEARLL
;
A
#
# COMPACT_ATOMS: atom_id res chain seq x y z
N MET A 1 -21.85 9.34 -1.26
CA MET A 1 -22.44 10.52 -0.61
C MET A 1 -21.32 11.24 0.13
N LEU A 2 -20.76 12.28 -0.46
CA LEU A 2 -19.91 13.22 0.26
C LEU A 2 -20.88 14.15 1.01
N GLY A 3 -20.96 14.00 2.33
CA GLY A 3 -21.78 14.86 3.18
C GLY A 3 -21.35 16.32 3.04
N SER A 4 -22.32 17.23 3.13
CA SER A 4 -22.11 18.67 3.08
C SER A 4 -21.09 19.09 4.14
N LEU A 5 -19.88 19.45 3.71
CA LEU A 5 -18.91 20.15 4.53
C LEU A 5 -19.44 21.56 4.77
N ASN A 6 -20.20 21.73 5.86
CA ASN A 6 -20.43 23.06 6.41
C ASN A 6 -19.05 23.64 6.74
N ALA A 7 -18.64 24.62 5.96
CA ALA A 7 -17.34 25.24 6.06
C ALA A 7 -17.24 26.01 7.37
N SER A 8 -16.59 25.41 8.37
CA SER A 8 -15.97 26.17 9.45
C SER A 8 -14.96 27.16 8.83
N PRO A 9 -14.82 28.38 9.37
CA PRO A 9 -13.83 29.33 8.87
C PRO A 9 -12.44 28.67 8.91
N PRO A 10 -11.56 28.95 7.91
CA PRO A 10 -10.26 28.32 7.82
C PRO A 10 -9.50 28.53 9.13
N LEU A 11 -9.06 27.42 9.74
CA LEU A 11 -8.07 27.46 10.81
C LEU A 11 -6.88 28.22 10.24
N VAL A 12 -6.55 29.36 10.86
CA VAL A 12 -5.52 30.29 10.39
C VAL A 12 -4.26 29.50 10.03
N SER A 13 -3.90 29.49 8.74
CA SER A 13 -2.64 28.97 8.24
C SER A 13 -1.51 29.72 8.96
N ALA A 14 -0.78 29.01 9.82
CA ALA A 14 0.51 29.51 10.30
C ALA A 14 1.50 29.52 9.13
N ALA A 15 2.42 30.49 9.11
CA ALA A 15 3.40 30.62 8.02
C ALA A 15 4.12 29.27 7.75
N GLY A 16 3.99 28.77 6.52
CA GLY A 16 4.57 27.50 6.09
C GLY A 16 3.71 26.24 6.32
N ILE A 17 2.50 26.36 6.89
CA ILE A 17 1.58 25.23 7.09
C ILE A 17 0.34 25.42 6.20
N THR A 18 0.10 24.45 5.31
CA THR A 18 -1.11 24.37 4.50
C THR A 18 -1.99 23.25 5.07
N SER A 19 -3.23 23.57 5.49
CA SER A 19 -4.14 22.53 5.96
C SER A 19 -4.62 21.65 4.80
N PHE A 20 -5.05 20.42 5.09
CA PHE A 20 -5.60 19.55 4.06
C PHE A 20 -6.86 20.15 3.40
N SER A 21 -7.72 20.83 4.17
CA SER A 21 -8.90 21.51 3.65
C SER A 21 -8.53 22.63 2.67
N ASP A 22 -7.52 23.43 3.01
CA ASP A 22 -7.01 24.49 2.12
C ASP A 22 -6.42 23.88 0.85
N LEU A 23 -5.64 22.80 0.98
CA LEU A 23 -5.08 22.07 -0.17
C LEU A 23 -6.17 21.59 -1.14
N ILE A 24 -7.25 21.02 -0.61
CA ILE A 24 -8.40 20.55 -1.41
C ILE A 24 -9.15 21.72 -2.06
N TYR A 25 -9.27 22.85 -1.36
CA TYR A 25 -9.86 24.05 -1.94
C TYR A 25 -8.99 24.61 -3.07
N MET A 26 -7.68 24.70 -2.88
CA MET A 26 -6.71 25.16 -3.87
C MET A 26 -6.70 24.26 -5.12
N ALA A 27 -6.85 22.95 -4.93
CA ALA A 27 -6.91 21.95 -6.01
C ALA A 27 -8.10 22.14 -6.98
N ARG A 28 -9.10 22.95 -6.63
CA ARG A 28 -10.21 23.30 -7.54
C ARG A 28 -9.83 24.39 -8.54
N GLY A 29 -8.73 25.10 -8.32
CA GLY A 29 -8.21 26.14 -9.20
C GLY A 29 -7.02 25.67 -10.04
N PRO A 30 -6.39 26.59 -10.79
CA PRO A 30 -5.20 26.26 -11.58
C PRO A 30 -4.02 25.85 -10.69
N VAL A 31 -3.10 25.05 -11.24
CA VAL A 31 -1.88 24.56 -10.56
C VAL A 31 -1.02 25.71 -10.00
N SER A 32 -1.10 26.90 -10.60
CA SER A 32 -0.44 28.11 -10.11
C SER A 32 -0.88 28.54 -8.71
N ASN A 33 -2.01 28.04 -8.20
CA ASN A 33 -2.47 28.30 -6.85
C ASN A 33 -1.60 27.62 -5.79
N PHE A 34 -0.88 26.55 -6.14
CA PHE A 34 0.00 25.86 -5.19
C PHE A 34 1.29 26.65 -4.97
N PRO A 35 1.76 26.79 -3.71
CA PRO A 35 3.02 27.45 -3.44
C PRO A 35 4.16 26.70 -4.12
N ARG A 36 5.09 27.43 -4.74
CA ARG A 36 6.33 26.83 -5.24
C ARG A 36 7.16 26.37 -4.05
N ALA A 37 7.27 25.07 -3.87
CA ALA A 37 8.16 24.46 -2.88
C ALA A 37 9.47 24.05 -3.56
N SER A 38 10.60 24.43 -2.98
CA SER A 38 11.91 23.86 -3.33
C SER A 38 12.07 22.54 -2.57
N VAL A 39 11.77 21.41 -3.23
CA VAL A 39 11.82 20.08 -2.62
C VAL A 39 13.17 19.40 -2.91
N LYS A 40 13.86 18.92 -1.86
CA LYS A 40 15.06 18.08 -1.96
C LYS A 40 14.73 16.64 -1.58
N GLN A 41 15.50 15.67 -2.09
CA GLN A 41 15.30 14.27 -1.73
C GLN A 41 15.54 13.99 -0.23
N THR A 42 16.33 14.82 0.44
CA THR A 42 16.61 14.74 1.88
C THR A 42 15.50 15.30 2.75
N ASP A 43 14.52 16.01 2.17
CA ASP A 43 13.44 16.59 2.94
C ASP A 43 12.48 15.50 3.42
N THR A 44 11.90 15.72 4.60
CA THR A 44 10.87 14.85 5.17
C THR A 44 9.65 14.82 4.27
N ALA A 45 9.28 13.61 3.82
CA ALA A 45 8.10 13.37 3.01
C ALA A 45 6.92 12.84 3.84
N ALA A 46 7.18 12.04 4.87
CA ALA A 46 6.15 11.48 5.73
C ALA A 46 6.62 11.26 7.17
N LEU A 47 5.66 11.31 8.10
CA LEU A 47 5.81 10.90 9.49
C LEU A 47 4.83 9.76 9.76
N LEU A 48 5.34 8.53 9.82
CA LEU A 48 4.53 7.36 10.15
C LEU A 48 4.83 6.88 11.56
N TYR A 49 3.80 6.58 12.33
CA TYR A 49 3.96 6.15 13.72
C TYR A 49 4.15 4.63 13.80
N SER A 50 5.11 4.21 14.64
CA SER A 50 5.38 2.82 14.97
C SER A 50 5.39 2.64 16.49
N SER A 51 5.02 1.47 16.99
CA SER A 51 5.14 1.13 18.42
C SER A 51 6.60 1.01 18.89
N GLY A 52 7.54 0.76 17.96
CA GLY A 52 8.94 0.51 18.29
C GLY A 52 9.13 -0.73 19.18
N THR A 53 10.35 -0.91 19.70
CA THR A 53 10.71 -2.06 20.55
C THR A 53 10.55 -1.81 22.05
N THR A 54 10.26 -0.57 22.48
CA THR A 54 10.27 -0.16 23.89
C THR A 54 9.08 0.73 24.30
N GLY A 55 7.86 0.29 24.02
CA GLY A 55 6.65 0.83 24.64
C GLY A 55 5.96 1.96 23.86
N THR A 56 6.44 3.19 23.97
CA THR A 56 5.73 4.38 23.43
C THR A 56 5.89 4.53 21.92
N SER A 57 4.78 4.91 21.25
CA SER A 57 4.78 5.11 19.81
C SER A 57 5.62 6.32 19.40
N LYS A 58 6.43 6.15 18.35
CA LYS A 58 7.38 7.16 17.83
C LYS A 58 7.07 7.45 16.37
N GLY A 59 7.15 8.73 16.00
CA GLY A 59 7.11 9.15 14.61
C GLY A 59 8.41 8.80 13.90
N VAL A 60 8.32 8.00 12.85
CA VAL A 60 9.43 7.65 11.98
C VAL A 60 9.50 8.70 10.88
N VAL A 61 10.61 9.44 10.84
CA VAL A 61 10.89 10.45 9.81
C VAL A 61 11.31 9.73 8.53
N LEU A 62 10.49 9.84 7.48
CA LEU A 62 10.77 9.25 6.18
C LEU A 62 10.97 10.36 5.16
N THR A 63 12.15 10.37 4.54
CA THR A 63 12.53 11.33 3.50
C THR A 63 12.01 10.91 2.12
N HIS A 64 11.97 11.85 1.17
CA HIS A 64 11.69 11.53 -0.24
C HIS A 64 12.64 10.44 -0.78
N ARG A 65 13.94 10.51 -0.43
CA ARG A 65 14.95 9.51 -0.80
C ARG A 65 14.58 8.12 -0.32
N ASN A 66 14.02 7.98 0.89
CA ASN A 66 13.61 6.66 1.39
C ASN A 66 12.52 6.03 0.49
N PHE A 67 11.52 6.82 0.09
CA PHE A 67 10.45 6.32 -0.78
C PHE A 67 10.95 6.01 -2.19
N ILE A 68 11.82 6.83 -2.76
CA ILE A 68 12.42 6.57 -4.08
C ILE A 68 13.22 5.26 -4.05
N SER A 69 14.10 5.09 -3.06
CA SER A 69 14.88 3.86 -2.91
C SER A 69 13.99 2.63 -2.69
N ALA A 70 12.99 2.73 -1.81
CA ALA A 70 12.06 1.64 -1.55
C ALA A 70 11.21 1.29 -2.78
N ALA A 71 10.81 2.28 -3.60
CA ALA A 71 10.08 2.03 -4.83
C ALA A 71 10.88 1.19 -5.81
N LEU A 72 12.13 1.59 -6.08
CA LEU A 72 13.03 0.86 -6.97
C LEU A 72 13.31 -0.57 -6.48
N MET A 73 13.48 -0.76 -5.17
CA MET A 73 13.68 -2.10 -4.59
C MET A 73 12.43 -2.98 -4.67
N VAL A 74 11.25 -2.43 -4.36
CA VAL A 74 9.99 -3.20 -4.34
C VAL A 74 9.59 -3.64 -5.75
N THR A 75 9.97 -2.89 -6.79
CA THR A 75 9.61 -3.20 -8.17
C THR A 75 10.72 -3.87 -8.98
N SER A 76 11.89 -4.14 -8.38
CA SER A 76 13.05 -4.68 -9.11
C SER A 76 12.76 -6.02 -9.77
N ASP A 77 11.98 -6.88 -9.11
CA ASP A 77 11.63 -8.20 -9.66
C ASP A 77 10.72 -8.06 -10.88
N GLN A 78 9.83 -7.06 -10.89
CA GLN A 78 8.99 -6.73 -12.04
C GLN A 78 9.84 -6.18 -13.21
N ASP A 79 10.86 -5.36 -12.92
CA ASP A 79 11.82 -4.90 -13.93
C ASP A 79 12.60 -6.04 -14.54
N PHE A 80 13.12 -6.93 -13.69
CA PHE A 80 13.88 -8.09 -14.13
C PHE A 80 13.04 -9.03 -14.99
N ALA A 81 11.76 -9.23 -14.63
CA ALA A 81 10.81 -10.04 -15.38
C ALA A 81 10.23 -9.32 -16.62
N GLY A 82 10.56 -8.04 -16.86
CA GLY A 82 10.01 -7.25 -17.96
C GLY A 82 8.50 -7.02 -17.84
N GLU A 83 7.95 -7.09 -16.62
CA GLU A 83 6.53 -6.95 -16.37
C GLU A 83 6.08 -5.49 -16.39
N MET A 84 4.96 -5.26 -17.08
CA MET A 84 4.33 -3.96 -17.21
C MET A 84 2.82 -4.08 -17.03
N HIS A 85 2.18 -2.96 -16.67
CA HIS A 85 0.73 -2.82 -16.54
C HIS A 85 0.10 -3.80 -15.55
N ASN A 86 0.81 -4.10 -14.47
CA ASN A 86 0.27 -4.92 -13.39
C ASN A 86 -0.87 -4.17 -12.67
N ILE A 87 -1.86 -4.92 -12.18
CA ILE A 87 -3.05 -4.40 -11.50
C ILE A 87 -3.03 -4.90 -10.07
N PHE A 88 -2.89 -3.98 -9.12
CA PHE A 88 -2.84 -4.26 -7.69
C PHE A 88 -4.15 -3.87 -7.03
N LEU A 89 -4.62 -4.70 -6.09
CA LEU A 89 -5.72 -4.35 -5.21
C LEU A 89 -5.21 -3.92 -3.84
N CYS A 90 -5.48 -2.66 -3.47
CA CYS A 90 -5.14 -2.09 -2.17
C CYS A 90 -6.39 -1.95 -1.29
N PHE A 91 -6.58 -2.89 -0.38
CA PHE A 91 -7.48 -2.73 0.78
C PHE A 91 -6.70 -2.64 2.09
N LEU A 92 -5.37 -2.76 2.03
CA LEU A 92 -4.49 -2.56 3.18
C LEU A 92 -4.48 -1.08 3.58
N PRO A 93 -4.39 -0.76 4.87
CA PRO A 93 -4.43 0.63 5.30
C PRO A 93 -3.26 1.46 4.76
N MET A 94 -3.56 2.56 4.06
CA MET A 94 -2.56 3.49 3.53
C MET A 94 -1.98 4.43 4.59
N PHE A 95 -2.44 4.36 5.84
CA PHE A 95 -1.75 5.00 6.97
C PHE A 95 -0.61 4.13 7.53
N HIS A 96 -0.44 2.91 7.01
CA HIS A 96 0.66 2.01 7.35
C HIS A 96 1.61 1.88 6.15
N ILE A 97 2.92 1.72 6.42
CA ILE A 97 3.96 1.74 5.38
C ILE A 97 3.73 0.70 4.27
N PHE A 98 3.16 -0.46 4.61
CA PHE A 98 2.89 -1.52 3.63
C PHE A 98 1.86 -1.09 2.57
N GLY A 99 0.70 -0.60 2.99
CA GLY A 99 -0.32 -0.10 2.05
C GLY A 99 0.15 1.17 1.32
N PHE A 100 0.84 2.06 2.04
CA PHE A 100 1.30 3.33 1.48
C PHE A 100 2.47 3.20 0.52
N SER A 101 3.62 2.72 1.00
CA SER A 101 4.85 2.68 0.23
C SER A 101 4.82 1.54 -0.79
N THR A 102 4.66 0.29 -0.33
CA THR A 102 4.86 -0.90 -1.16
C THR A 102 3.77 -1.06 -2.22
N ILE A 103 2.51 -0.90 -1.84
CA ILE A 103 1.38 -1.14 -2.75
C ILE A 103 0.99 0.13 -3.50
N THR A 104 0.90 1.28 -2.84
CA THR A 104 0.40 2.49 -3.51
C THR A 104 1.52 3.24 -4.23
N TYR A 105 2.50 3.76 -3.50
CA TYR A 105 3.53 4.64 -4.06
C TYR A 105 4.42 3.92 -5.08
N SER A 106 5.03 2.78 -4.70
CA SER A 106 6.00 2.08 -5.57
C SER A 106 5.37 1.64 -6.90
N GLN A 107 4.15 1.11 -6.85
CA GLN A 107 3.48 0.59 -8.03
C GLN A 107 2.95 1.73 -8.92
N LEU A 108 2.39 2.81 -8.34
CA LEU A 108 2.00 3.98 -9.11
C LEU A 108 3.19 4.65 -9.79
N GLN A 109 4.33 4.75 -9.10
CA GLN A 109 5.55 5.32 -9.65
C GLN A 109 6.07 4.52 -10.85
N ARG A 110 5.92 3.19 -10.83
CA ARG A 110 6.23 2.31 -11.96
C ARG A 110 5.25 2.48 -13.14
N GLY A 111 4.03 2.94 -12.88
CA GLY A 111 2.96 3.01 -13.89
C GLY A 111 1.98 1.82 -13.86
N ASN A 112 1.95 1.07 -12.76
CA ASN A 112 0.94 0.04 -12.51
C ASN A 112 -0.40 0.66 -12.08
N MET A 113 -1.48 -0.11 -12.22
CA MET A 113 -2.82 0.30 -11.79
C MET A 113 -3.08 -0.10 -10.34
N ILE A 114 -3.67 0.82 -9.56
CA ILE A 114 -4.15 0.54 -8.20
C ILE A 114 -5.67 0.60 -8.13
N VAL A 115 -6.29 -0.53 -7.82
CA VAL A 115 -7.70 -0.59 -7.42
C VAL A 115 -7.76 -0.47 -5.90
N THR A 116 -8.54 0.46 -5.37
CA THR A 116 -8.63 0.68 -3.91
C THR A 116 -9.97 0.26 -3.34
N LEU A 117 -9.96 -0.35 -2.15
CA LEU A 117 -11.15 -0.54 -1.33
C LEU A 117 -10.95 0.15 0.02
N ALA A 118 -11.91 0.99 0.42
CA ALA A 118 -11.83 1.76 1.66
C ALA A 118 -11.80 0.89 2.93
N LYS A 119 -12.36 -0.32 2.87
CA LYS A 119 -12.40 -1.28 3.97
C LYS A 119 -12.33 -2.69 3.41
N PHE A 120 -11.63 -3.57 4.14
CA PHE A 120 -11.63 -5.00 3.84
C PHE A 120 -13.03 -5.59 3.97
N ASP A 121 -13.43 -6.29 2.92
CA ASP A 121 -14.62 -7.12 2.82
C ASP A 121 -14.30 -8.17 1.77
N ILE A 122 -14.32 -9.45 2.15
CA ILE A 122 -13.85 -10.52 1.28
C ILE A 122 -14.64 -10.61 -0.03
N ASP A 123 -15.96 -10.40 0.04
CA ASP A 123 -16.84 -10.46 -1.13
C ASP A 123 -16.52 -9.33 -2.11
N LYS A 124 -16.32 -8.11 -1.58
CA LYS A 124 -15.90 -6.96 -2.40
C LYS A 124 -14.50 -7.11 -2.97
N VAL A 125 -13.58 -7.74 -2.22
CA VAL A 125 -12.23 -8.04 -2.69
C VAL A 125 -12.30 -8.97 -3.90
N LEU A 126 -13.01 -10.10 -3.79
CA LEU A 126 -13.11 -11.08 -4.87
C LEU A 126 -13.84 -10.51 -6.10
N LYS A 127 -14.91 -9.75 -5.89
CA LYS A 127 -15.59 -8.99 -6.97
C LYS A 127 -14.67 -7.99 -7.66
N ALA A 128 -13.81 -7.30 -6.90
CA ALA A 128 -12.85 -6.36 -7.47
C ALA A 128 -11.76 -7.09 -8.27
N VAL A 129 -11.29 -8.25 -7.78
CA VAL A 129 -10.33 -9.09 -8.51
C VAL A 129 -10.89 -9.49 -9.86
N GLU A 130 -12.11 -10.03 -9.90
CA GLU A 130 -12.78 -10.44 -11.13
C GLU A 130 -13.04 -9.24 -12.06
N LYS A 131 -13.67 -8.18 -11.54
CA LYS A 131 -14.10 -7.01 -12.33
C LYS A 131 -12.93 -6.27 -12.98
N TYR A 132 -11.86 -6.05 -12.22
CA TYR A 132 -10.71 -5.27 -12.68
C TYR A 132 -9.55 -6.13 -13.17
N ARG A 133 -9.72 -7.46 -13.17
CA ARG A 133 -8.70 -8.44 -13.55
C ARG A 133 -7.39 -8.22 -12.80
N VAL A 134 -7.48 -8.11 -11.48
CA VAL A 134 -6.32 -7.88 -10.60
C VAL A 134 -5.28 -8.98 -10.83
N THR A 135 -4.02 -8.58 -10.94
CA THR A 135 -2.88 -9.51 -11.14
C THR A 135 -2.09 -9.76 -9.86
N TYR A 136 -1.99 -8.75 -8.97
CA TYR A 136 -1.29 -8.88 -7.68
C TYR A 136 -2.23 -8.60 -6.52
N LEU A 137 -2.30 -9.55 -5.60
CA LEU A 137 -3.07 -9.43 -4.37
C LEU A 137 -2.15 -9.60 -3.16
N TYR A 138 -1.84 -8.48 -2.49
CA TYR A 138 -1.07 -8.48 -1.25
C TYR A 138 -2.00 -8.42 -0.05
N VAL A 139 -1.83 -9.36 0.86
CA VAL A 139 -2.71 -9.58 1.99
C VAL A 139 -1.91 -9.82 3.28
N VAL A 140 -2.64 -10.05 4.38
CA VAL A 140 -2.09 -10.41 5.69
C VAL A 140 -2.58 -11.81 6.09
N PRO A 141 -1.92 -12.51 7.05
CA PRO A 141 -2.22 -13.90 7.37
C PRO A 141 -3.71 -14.21 7.65
N PRO A 142 -4.47 -13.37 8.38
CA PRO A 142 -5.91 -13.60 8.57
C PRO A 142 -6.70 -13.69 7.25
N VAL A 143 -6.31 -12.91 6.24
CA VAL A 143 -6.98 -12.92 4.93
C VAL A 143 -6.59 -14.18 4.13
N MET A 144 -5.34 -14.63 4.21
CA MET A 144 -4.93 -15.91 3.60
C MET A 144 -5.72 -17.08 4.18
N ILE A 145 -5.95 -17.11 5.49
CA ILE A 145 -6.75 -18.15 6.14
C ILE A 145 -8.20 -18.13 5.63
N ILE A 146 -8.75 -16.95 5.36
CA ILE A 146 -10.08 -16.82 4.75
C ILE A 146 -10.07 -17.34 3.31
N LEU A 147 -9.06 -16.97 2.51
CA LEU A 147 -8.91 -17.40 1.12
C LEU A 147 -8.65 -18.90 0.98
N ALA A 148 -8.02 -19.54 1.97
CA ALA A 148 -7.80 -20.99 1.98
C ALA A 148 -9.11 -21.81 2.12
N LYS A 149 -10.27 -21.16 2.28
CA LYS A 149 -11.59 -21.79 2.30
C LYS A 149 -12.20 -21.80 0.88
N GLN A 150 -11.93 -22.88 0.13
CA GLN A 150 -12.25 -23.03 -1.30
C GLN A 150 -13.68 -22.67 -1.71
N SER A 151 -14.70 -23.04 -0.93
CA SER A 151 -16.13 -22.89 -1.31
C SER A 151 -16.57 -21.44 -1.56
N MET A 152 -15.84 -20.46 -1.03
CA MET A 152 -16.12 -19.04 -1.27
C MET A 152 -15.59 -18.54 -2.61
N LEU A 153 -14.53 -19.18 -3.13
CA LEU A 153 -13.78 -18.73 -4.30
C LEU A 153 -14.38 -19.23 -5.62
N GLU A 154 -15.08 -20.36 -5.59
CA GLU A 154 -15.75 -20.96 -6.77
C GLU A 154 -16.80 -20.05 -7.42
N LYS A 155 -17.21 -18.98 -6.73
CA LYS A 155 -18.19 -17.99 -7.21
C LYS A 155 -17.57 -16.89 -8.07
N TYR A 156 -16.24 -16.84 -8.18
CA TYR A 156 -15.50 -15.73 -8.76
C TYR A 156 -14.45 -16.22 -9.76
N ASP A 157 -14.32 -15.52 -10.89
CA ASP A 157 -13.19 -15.71 -11.79
C ASP A 157 -11.93 -15.01 -11.23
N LEU A 158 -10.98 -15.83 -10.75
CA LEU A 158 -9.70 -15.40 -10.20
C LEU A 158 -8.53 -15.73 -11.13
N SER A 159 -8.79 -16.08 -12.39
CA SER A 159 -7.77 -16.48 -13.37
C SER A 159 -6.77 -15.37 -13.73
N SER A 160 -7.10 -14.10 -13.43
CA SER A 160 -6.17 -12.97 -13.64
C SER A 160 -5.05 -12.89 -12.61
N LEU A 161 -5.23 -13.49 -11.42
CA LEU A 161 -4.22 -13.42 -10.37
C LEU A 161 -2.95 -14.16 -10.80
N LYS A 162 -1.85 -13.42 -10.86
CA LYS A 162 -0.50 -13.96 -11.03
C LYS A 162 0.15 -14.24 -9.69
N THR A 163 -0.09 -13.39 -8.70
CA THR A 163 0.54 -13.49 -7.38
C THR A 163 -0.45 -13.21 -6.26
N LEU A 164 -0.44 -14.10 -5.27
CA LEU A 164 -1.06 -13.89 -3.95
C LEU A 164 0.04 -13.90 -2.90
N ALA A 165 0.33 -12.72 -2.33
CA ALA A 165 1.41 -12.54 -1.38
C ALA A 165 0.87 -12.22 0.03
N SER A 166 1.43 -12.85 1.05
CA SER A 166 1.14 -12.53 2.46
C SER A 166 2.35 -11.89 3.12
N GLY A 167 2.15 -10.73 3.75
CA GLY A 167 3.20 -10.03 4.50
C GLY A 167 2.87 -9.87 5.99
N ALA A 168 3.65 -9.04 6.67
CA ALA A 168 3.48 -8.60 8.06
C ALA A 168 3.72 -9.63 9.17
N ALA A 169 3.41 -10.91 8.96
CA ALA A 169 3.67 -11.97 9.95
C ALA A 169 3.82 -13.32 9.26
N SER A 170 4.37 -14.28 10.00
CA SER A 170 4.51 -15.67 9.53
C SER A 170 3.14 -16.31 9.30
N LEU A 171 3.05 -17.14 8.26
CA LEU A 171 1.87 -17.92 7.92
C LEU A 171 2.20 -19.41 7.99
N ASP A 172 1.26 -20.22 8.45
CA ASP A 172 1.44 -21.67 8.51
C ASP A 172 1.58 -22.27 7.11
N LYS A 173 2.57 -23.16 6.96
CA LYS A 173 2.85 -23.87 5.70
C LYS A 173 1.61 -24.56 5.13
N GLU A 174 0.75 -25.12 5.98
CA GLU A 174 -0.49 -25.76 5.55
C GLU A 174 -1.45 -24.80 4.84
N ILE A 175 -1.52 -23.55 5.30
CA ILE A 175 -2.37 -22.53 4.66
C ILE A 175 -1.81 -22.14 3.29
N MET A 176 -0.49 -21.98 3.19
CA MET A 176 0.20 -21.74 1.91
C MET A 176 -0.11 -22.86 0.91
N VAL A 177 0.07 -24.13 1.31
CA VAL A 177 -0.19 -25.29 0.46
C VAL A 177 -1.66 -25.36 0.03
N LYS A 178 -2.60 -25.03 0.90
CA LYS A 178 -4.03 -24.96 0.54
C LYS A 178 -4.28 -23.88 -0.51
N CYS A 179 -3.68 -22.70 -0.36
CA CYS A 179 -3.81 -21.63 -1.35
C CYS A 179 -3.24 -22.04 -2.71
N CYS A 180 -2.08 -22.72 -2.75
CA CYS A 180 -1.50 -23.23 -4.01
C CYS A 180 -2.44 -24.21 -4.72
N LYS A 181 -3.17 -25.06 -3.97
CA LYS A 181 -4.12 -26.00 -4.56
C LYS A 181 -5.35 -25.30 -5.13
N ILE A 182 -5.80 -24.21 -4.51
CA ILE A 182 -6.99 -23.47 -4.93
C ILE A 182 -6.68 -22.53 -6.11
N LEU A 183 -5.48 -21.94 -6.14
CA LEU A 183 -5.01 -21.03 -7.18
C LEU A 183 -3.73 -21.61 -7.84
N PRO A 184 -3.82 -22.72 -8.58
CA PRO A 184 -2.65 -23.42 -9.11
C PRO A 184 -1.88 -22.62 -10.17
N HIS A 185 -2.51 -21.61 -10.77
CA HIS A 185 -1.91 -20.70 -11.75
C HIS A 185 -1.20 -19.50 -11.10
N ALA A 186 -1.42 -19.24 -9.82
CA ALA A 186 -0.86 -18.07 -9.14
C ALA A 186 0.30 -18.46 -8.23
N GLU A 187 1.32 -17.61 -8.18
CA GLU A 187 2.42 -17.71 -7.24
C GLU A 187 1.95 -17.33 -5.83
N ILE A 188 2.15 -18.24 -4.89
CA ILE A 188 1.81 -18.02 -3.48
C ILE A 188 3.10 -17.69 -2.72
N ILE A 189 3.20 -16.45 -2.25
CA ILE A 189 4.43 -15.90 -1.66
C ILE A 189 4.18 -15.50 -0.21
N GLN A 190 5.15 -15.78 0.65
CA GLN A 190 5.20 -15.19 1.99
C GLN A 190 6.39 -14.24 2.07
N VAL A 191 6.10 -12.98 2.39
CA VAL A 191 7.10 -11.93 2.59
C VAL A 191 7.33 -11.78 4.09
N LEU A 192 8.41 -12.37 4.59
CA LEU A 192 8.82 -12.26 5.98
C LEU A 192 9.45 -10.88 6.25
N LEU A 193 8.97 -10.19 7.29
CA LEU A 193 9.50 -8.88 7.70
C LEU A 193 10.86 -8.95 8.42
N ASP A 194 11.49 -10.11 8.57
CA ASP A 194 12.85 -10.19 9.14
C ASP A 194 13.89 -9.44 8.29
N PHE A 195 13.56 -9.15 7.02
CA PHE A 195 14.32 -8.24 6.17
C PHE A 195 14.08 -6.75 6.49
N TYR A 196 12.89 -6.40 7.02
CA TYR A 196 12.46 -5.04 7.34
C TYR A 196 12.92 -4.57 8.72
N SER A 197 13.08 -5.48 9.68
CA SER A 197 13.62 -5.16 11.01
C SER A 197 15.07 -4.64 10.93
N LYS A 198 15.86 -5.12 9.97
CA LYS A 198 17.18 -4.53 9.63
C LYS A 198 17.06 -3.11 9.06
N PHE A 199 16.07 -2.83 8.23
CA PHE A 199 15.83 -1.49 7.67
C PHE A 199 15.50 -0.44 8.75
N GLN A 200 14.78 -0.85 9.80
CA GLN A 200 14.48 0.01 10.96
C GLN A 200 15.70 0.26 11.86
N LEU A 201 16.69 -0.65 11.85
CA LEU A 201 17.98 -0.48 12.52
C LEU A 201 18.91 0.45 11.73
N GLU A 202 18.94 0.35 10.41
CA GLU A 202 19.82 1.16 9.56
C GLU A 202 19.37 2.62 9.47
N ALA A 203 18.07 2.91 9.58
CA ALA A 203 17.54 4.28 9.65
C ALA A 203 17.91 5.04 10.95
N ARG A 204 18.55 4.37 11.93
CA ARG A 204 19.12 5.03 13.13
C ARG A 204 20.59 5.41 12.99
N LEU A 205 21.26 5.00 11.90
CA LEU A 205 22.70 5.19 11.71
C LEU A 205 23.05 6.22 10.62
N LEU A 206 22.05 6.95 10.10
CA LEU A 206 22.20 8.12 9.23
C LEU A 206 21.44 9.31 9.82
#